data_AF-A0A099UCP4-F1
#
_entry.id   AF-A0A099UCP4-F1
#
_cell.length_a   1.000
_cell.length_b   1.000
_cell.length_c   1.000
_cell.angle_alpha   90.00
_cell.angle_beta   90.00
_cell.angle_gamma   90.00
#
_symmetry.space_group_name_H-M   'P 1'
#
loop_
_entity.id
_entity.type
_entity.pdbx_description
1 polymer ?
#
loop_
_entity_poly.entity_id
_entity_poly.type
_entity_poly.pdbx_seq_one_letter_code
_entity_poly.pdbx_strand_id
1 'polypeptide(L)'
;MKKTLIVAQGGIARIFLDTILDKYFSNDYYVVVTKDMCFMPDNAPSSFEFHCFDYTSSFRLGEIIDNDIHSVFLVLEDKSEIIATYELIRAISKNVRIVMALEEQKKSAQMKNDNNVIILNEELIISNKFIERLPNVPLIPRSFGLGQGEIMEVGVPSGSIYAYRHIGSIQQKNWRIVGIYRGGKLLLSTHSLVIQPNDSLLIAGDPKKLNDVYRQIKSDIGQFPAPFGRDIFLYIDMSLSSEHRIFNDVQDAIFLNDNLKNNKLFIHLLNPSNFAFLKSIKDLESKSVKVMVDYNNASFKEKIAQDSQKRFGLVIVNHDIFALRKNRKVLFDLSIPVLKTGYEHISECKQGFVVLSESMGNADNVASVVFDVSKQLKLDIDVYDYDTDALYHNEIMQRYEELARIFKCDMNMIQTDSKNPILYLQDSFIPYLCFVPFERGISRTKTFSFLSTDAHKIVSMNNKNPQIFIPLSQVK
;
A
#
# COMPACT_ATOMS: atom_id res chain seq x y z
N MET A 1 31.95 -31.03 19.39
CA MET A 1 31.15 -30.76 18.17
C MET A 1 29.79 -30.28 18.63
N LYS A 2 29.15 -29.34 17.93
CA LYS A 2 27.82 -28.88 18.35
C LYS A 2 26.81 -29.99 18.07
N LYS A 3 26.09 -30.46 19.09
CA LYS A 3 25.04 -31.47 18.94
C LYS A 3 23.68 -30.80 18.76
N THR A 4 22.87 -31.38 17.89
CA THR A 4 21.46 -31.01 17.69
C THR A 4 20.59 -32.20 18.03
N LEU A 5 19.69 -32.04 18.99
CA LEU A 5 18.67 -33.03 19.32
C LEU A 5 17.46 -32.85 18.41
N ILE A 6 16.98 -33.93 17.80
CA ILE A 6 15.75 -33.95 17.00
C ILE A 6 14.81 -34.96 17.63
N VAL A 7 13.70 -34.49 18.17
CA VAL A 7 12.59 -35.35 18.59
C VAL A 7 11.60 -35.40 17.43
N ALA A 8 11.43 -36.59 16.86
CA ALA A 8 10.79 -36.76 15.55
C ALA A 8 9.64 -37.77 15.61
N GLN A 9 8.44 -37.30 15.27
CA GLN A 9 7.25 -38.12 15.09
C GLN A 9 6.30 -37.51 14.05
N GLY A 10 5.75 -38.35 13.17
CA GLY A 10 4.78 -37.96 12.15
C GLY A 10 5.33 -37.66 10.75
N GLY A 11 4.46 -37.23 9.84
CA GLY A 11 4.77 -37.06 8.42
C GLY A 11 5.76 -35.94 8.13
N ILE A 12 5.64 -34.79 8.81
CA ILE A 12 6.60 -33.68 8.67
C ILE A 12 7.98 -34.13 9.15
N ALA A 13 8.04 -34.88 10.25
CA ALA A 13 9.29 -35.39 10.81
C ALA A 13 10.00 -36.32 9.83
N ARG A 14 9.26 -37.20 9.14
CA ARG A 14 9.82 -38.09 8.11
C ARG A 14 10.46 -37.30 6.98
N ILE A 15 9.72 -36.37 6.38
CA ILE A 15 10.23 -35.53 5.28
C ILE A 15 11.46 -34.71 5.73
N PHE A 16 11.41 -34.18 6.96
CA PHE A 16 12.52 -33.42 7.53
C PHE A 16 13.78 -34.28 7.72
N LEU A 17 13.65 -35.46 8.33
CA LEU A 17 14.76 -36.41 8.54
C LEU A 17 15.35 -36.88 7.20
N ASP A 18 14.52 -37.27 6.24
CA ASP A 18 14.97 -37.69 4.91
C ASP A 18 15.78 -36.57 4.22
N THR A 19 15.31 -35.32 4.34
CA THR A 19 15.98 -34.16 3.73
C THR A 19 17.35 -33.87 4.36
N ILE A 20 17.49 -33.99 5.69
CA ILE A 20 18.77 -33.73 6.36
C ILE A 20 19.78 -34.88 6.18
N LEU A 21 19.30 -36.12 6.09
CA LEU A 21 20.12 -37.29 5.80
C LEU A 21 20.69 -37.20 4.37
N ASP A 22 19.87 -36.79 3.39
CA ASP A 22 20.28 -36.64 1.99
C ASP A 22 21.27 -35.47 1.77
N LYS A 23 21.01 -34.31 2.40
CA LYS A 23 21.81 -33.09 2.18
C LYS A 23 23.15 -33.06 2.92
N TYR A 24 23.37 -33.96 3.86
CA TYR A 24 24.62 -34.13 4.62
C TYR A 24 25.25 -32.80 5.11
N PHE A 25 24.66 -32.17 6.11
CA PHE A 25 25.22 -30.97 6.74
C PHE A 25 26.45 -31.32 7.60
N SER A 26 27.63 -31.37 6.96
CA SER A 26 28.87 -31.97 7.47
C SER A 26 29.47 -31.39 8.77
N ASN A 27 28.90 -30.32 9.34
CA ASN A 27 29.45 -29.62 10.49
C ASN A 27 28.70 -29.87 11.81
N ASP A 28 27.57 -30.58 11.77
CA ASP A 28 26.73 -30.82 12.94
C ASP A 28 26.63 -32.33 13.26
N TYR A 29 26.51 -32.66 14.54
CA TYR A 29 26.19 -34.01 15.00
C TYR A 29 24.73 -34.06 15.44
N TYR A 30 23.97 -35.00 14.91
CA TYR A 30 22.53 -35.11 15.14
C TYR A 30 22.21 -36.29 16.04
N VAL A 31 21.49 -36.01 17.13
CA VAL A 31 20.91 -37.04 17.99
C VAL A 31 19.42 -37.07 17.72
N VAL A 32 18.89 -38.18 17.24
CA VAL A 32 17.49 -38.33 16.86
C VAL A 32 16.79 -39.25 17.86
N VAL A 33 15.69 -38.78 18.43
CA VAL A 33 14.83 -39.54 19.34
C VAL A 33 13.46 -39.71 18.69
N THR A 34 12.98 -40.95 18.61
CA THR A 34 11.68 -41.31 18.02
C THR A 34 10.99 -42.42 18.81
N LYS A 35 9.67 -42.56 18.67
CA LYS A 35 8.90 -43.68 19.23
C LYS A 35 8.88 -44.89 18.30
N ASP A 36 9.06 -44.67 17.00
CA ASP A 36 8.91 -45.70 15.98
C ASP A 36 10.22 -45.96 15.23
N MET A 37 10.58 -47.24 15.10
CA MET A 37 11.75 -47.68 14.32
C MET A 37 11.70 -47.26 12.84
N CYS A 38 10.52 -46.90 12.30
CA CYS A 38 10.37 -46.48 10.90
C CYS A 38 11.07 -45.16 10.56
N PHE A 39 11.51 -44.39 11.56
CA PHE A 39 12.32 -43.18 11.37
C PHE A 39 13.83 -43.44 11.42
N MET A 40 14.25 -44.70 11.66
CA MET A 40 15.64 -45.10 11.68
C MET A 40 16.04 -45.67 10.32
N PRO A 41 17.04 -45.09 9.62
CA PRO A 41 17.55 -45.66 8.38
C PRO A 41 18.40 -46.92 8.66
N ASP A 42 18.39 -47.87 7.72
CA ASP A 42 19.22 -49.09 7.82
C ASP A 42 20.72 -48.76 7.91
N ASN A 43 21.16 -47.71 7.20
CA ASN A 43 22.52 -47.21 7.22
C ASN A 43 22.54 -45.72 7.55
N ALA A 44 22.69 -45.39 8.84
CA ALA A 44 22.87 -44.01 9.30
C ALA A 44 24.33 -43.55 9.09
N PRO A 45 24.56 -42.32 8.63
CA PRO A 45 25.90 -41.73 8.66
C PRO A 45 26.45 -41.61 10.08
N SER A 46 27.78 -41.58 10.23
CA SER A 46 28.44 -41.42 11.54
C SER A 46 28.18 -40.08 12.24
N SER A 47 27.60 -39.11 11.54
CA SER A 47 27.16 -37.83 12.10
C SER A 47 25.76 -37.90 12.74
N PHE A 48 25.11 -39.07 12.71
CA PHE A 48 23.79 -39.30 13.28
C PHE A 48 23.82 -40.41 14.33
N GLU A 49 23.10 -40.18 15.41
CA GLU A 49 22.82 -41.15 16.47
C GLU A 49 21.31 -41.26 16.63
N PHE A 50 20.78 -42.48 16.61
CA PHE A 50 19.34 -42.72 16.69
C PHE A 50 18.98 -43.48 17.97
N HIS A 51 17.95 -43.02 18.66
CA HIS A 51 17.39 -43.67 19.84
C HIS A 51 15.88 -43.85 19.67
N CYS A 52 15.40 -45.06 20.00
CA CYS A 52 13.98 -45.40 19.95
C CYS A 52 13.42 -45.56 21.37
N PHE A 53 12.71 -44.56 21.87
CA PHE A 53 12.00 -44.59 23.15
C PHE A 53 10.96 -43.47 23.26
N ASP A 54 10.14 -43.50 24.31
CA ASP A 54 9.17 -42.43 24.57
C ASP A 54 9.84 -41.12 25.02
N TYR A 55 9.88 -40.13 24.13
CA TYR A 55 10.40 -38.79 24.40
C TYR A 55 9.55 -37.94 25.38
N THR A 56 8.52 -38.51 25.99
CA THR A 56 7.86 -37.93 27.18
C THR A 56 8.42 -38.51 28.49
N SER A 57 9.39 -39.42 28.40
CA SER A 57 10.13 -39.95 29.56
C SER A 57 11.26 -39.00 29.97
N SER A 58 11.09 -38.34 31.12
CA SER A 58 12.11 -37.46 31.71
C SER A 58 13.43 -38.17 31.97
N PHE A 59 13.38 -39.42 32.45
CA PHE A 59 14.55 -40.24 32.76
C PHE A 59 15.39 -40.50 31.50
N ARG A 60 14.77 -41.00 30.43
CA ARG A 60 15.46 -41.32 29.17
C ARG A 60 15.99 -40.08 28.45
N LEU A 61 15.20 -39.00 28.44
CA LEU A 61 15.67 -37.72 27.88
C LEU A 61 16.86 -37.16 28.66
N GLY A 62 16.87 -37.31 29.98
CA GLY A 62 17.96 -36.87 30.84
C GLY A 62 19.28 -37.62 30.61
N GLU A 63 19.24 -38.87 30.12
CA GLU A 63 20.44 -39.62 29.74
C GLU A 63 21.10 -39.08 28.46
N ILE A 64 20.33 -38.38 27.62
CA ILE A 64 20.78 -37.92 26.29
C ILE A 64 21.13 -36.43 26.30
N ILE A 65 20.34 -35.62 27.02
CA ILE A 65 20.53 -34.17 27.05
C ILE A 65 21.74 -33.83 27.92
N ASP A 66 22.87 -33.63 27.26
CA ASP A 66 24.12 -33.14 27.85
C ASP A 66 24.36 -31.64 27.54
N ASN A 67 25.49 -31.10 28.02
CA ASN A 67 25.87 -29.71 27.80
C ASN A 67 26.32 -29.41 26.36
N ASP A 68 26.54 -30.43 25.52
CA ASP A 68 26.98 -30.27 24.13
C ASP A 68 25.79 -30.06 23.17
N ILE A 69 24.56 -30.32 23.63
CA ILE A 69 23.33 -30.04 22.88
C ILE A 69 23.03 -28.54 22.90
N HIS A 70 23.21 -27.88 21.76
CA HIS A 70 22.97 -26.45 21.62
C HIS A 70 21.60 -26.09 21.04
N SER A 71 20.99 -27.03 20.30
CA SER A 71 19.68 -26.83 19.68
C SER A 71 18.85 -28.10 19.77
N VAL A 72 17.56 -27.94 20.05
CA VAL A 72 16.57 -29.01 20.06
C VAL A 72 15.46 -28.69 19.06
N PHE A 73 15.09 -29.65 18.24
CA PHE A 73 13.97 -29.57 17.31
C PHE A 73 12.88 -30.53 17.78
N LEU A 74 11.69 -30.00 18.05
CA LEU A 74 10.48 -30.77 18.36
C LEU A 74 9.62 -30.83 17.10
N VAL A 75 9.78 -31.89 16.32
CA VAL A 75 9.04 -32.12 15.08
C VAL A 75 8.05 -33.25 15.33
N LEU A 76 6.96 -32.92 16.03
CA LEU A 76 5.93 -33.85 16.46
C LEU A 76 4.57 -33.45 15.88
N GLU A 77 3.71 -34.44 15.60
CA GLU A 77 2.33 -34.19 15.18
C GLU A 77 1.42 -33.82 16.36
N ASP A 78 1.54 -34.52 17.49
CA ASP A 78 0.69 -34.30 18.64
C ASP A 78 1.12 -33.04 19.42
N LYS A 79 0.24 -32.03 19.43
CA LYS A 79 0.53 -30.75 20.08
C LYS A 79 0.68 -30.85 21.60
N SER A 80 0.03 -31.83 22.24
CA SER A 80 0.15 -32.07 23.68
C SER A 80 1.52 -32.65 24.01
N GLU A 81 2.01 -33.55 23.17
CA GLU A 81 3.37 -34.10 23.31
C GLU A 81 4.44 -33.03 23.10
N ILE A 82 4.26 -32.10 22.15
CA ILE A 82 5.17 -30.95 21.99
C ILE A 82 5.28 -30.16 23.29
N ILE A 83 4.15 -29.86 23.93
CA ILE A 83 4.11 -29.07 25.18
C ILE A 83 4.80 -29.85 26.31
N ALA A 84 4.45 -31.13 26.50
CA ALA A 84 5.03 -31.96 27.54
C ALA A 84 6.56 -32.11 27.36
N THR A 85 7.03 -32.40 26.14
CA THR A 85 8.45 -32.55 25.84
C THR A 85 9.20 -31.22 25.97
N TYR A 86 8.60 -30.09 25.60
CA TYR A 86 9.15 -28.76 25.85
C TYR A 86 9.41 -28.52 27.35
N GLU A 87 8.41 -28.79 28.19
CA GLU A 87 8.51 -28.59 29.64
C GLU A 87 9.62 -29.46 30.25
N LEU A 88 9.72 -30.72 29.82
CA LEU A 88 10.78 -31.64 30.23
C LEU A 88 12.17 -31.14 29.83
N ILE A 89 12.36 -30.75 28.58
CA ILE A 89 13.65 -30.24 28.10
C ILE A 89 14.02 -28.97 28.85
N ARG A 90 13.06 -28.08 29.12
CA ARG A 90 13.33 -26.85 29.88
C ARG A 90 13.69 -27.09 31.33
N ALA A 91 13.14 -28.13 31.94
CA ALA A 91 13.52 -28.55 33.29
C ALA A 91 14.96 -29.06 33.33
N ILE A 92 15.40 -29.78 32.28
CA ILE A 92 16.76 -30.34 32.17
C ILE A 92 17.79 -29.26 31.78
N SER A 93 17.49 -28.49 30.73
CA SER A 93 18.37 -27.45 30.19
C SER A 93 17.61 -26.14 30.06
N LYS A 94 17.99 -25.14 30.86
CA LYS A 94 17.27 -23.86 30.97
C LYS A 94 17.42 -22.94 29.75
N ASN A 95 18.52 -23.04 29.02
CA ASN A 95 18.90 -22.07 27.98
C ASN A 95 19.13 -22.68 26.60
N VAL A 96 19.01 -24.01 26.42
CA VAL A 96 19.19 -24.64 25.09
C VAL A 96 18.18 -24.07 24.09
N ARG A 97 18.58 -23.78 22.86
CA ARG A 97 17.63 -23.30 21.84
C ARG A 97 16.62 -24.39 21.51
N ILE A 98 15.32 -24.07 21.48
CA ILE A 98 14.26 -25.02 21.11
C ILE A 98 13.50 -24.48 19.90
N VAL A 99 13.29 -25.32 18.89
CA VAL A 99 12.50 -25.01 17.69
C VAL A 99 11.32 -25.98 17.62
N MET A 100 10.11 -25.46 17.48
CA MET A 100 8.88 -26.26 17.49
C MET A 100 7.78 -25.61 16.65
N ALA A 101 6.74 -26.36 16.31
CA ALA A 101 5.57 -25.85 15.58
C ALA A 101 4.30 -25.91 16.44
N LEU A 102 3.74 -24.75 16.80
CA LEU A 102 2.58 -24.66 17.70
C LEU A 102 1.68 -23.48 17.34
N GLU A 103 0.37 -23.69 17.46
CA GLU A 103 -0.65 -22.65 17.31
C GLU A 103 -0.58 -21.62 18.46
N GLU A 104 -0.91 -20.36 18.16
CA GLU A 104 -0.85 -19.24 19.12
C GLU A 104 -1.66 -19.51 20.41
N GLN A 105 -2.82 -20.16 20.27
CA GLN A 105 -3.74 -20.42 21.37
C GLN A 105 -3.21 -21.45 22.37
N LYS A 106 -2.31 -22.35 21.93
CA LYS A 106 -1.75 -23.43 22.76
C LYS A 106 -0.43 -23.05 23.44
N LYS A 107 0.11 -21.85 23.17
CA LYS A 107 1.35 -21.37 23.79
C LYS A 107 1.14 -21.15 25.29
N SER A 108 1.96 -21.82 26.11
CA SER A 108 1.99 -21.58 27.55
C SER A 108 2.56 -20.18 27.88
N ALA A 109 2.30 -19.68 29.09
CA ALA A 109 2.84 -18.40 29.54
C ALA A 109 4.38 -18.41 29.59
N GLN A 110 4.99 -19.56 29.89
CA GLN A 110 6.43 -19.75 29.86
C GLN A 110 6.98 -19.62 28.44
N MET A 111 6.35 -20.29 27.46
CA MET A 111 6.76 -20.22 26.04
C MET A 111 6.73 -18.80 25.48
N LYS A 112 5.74 -17.98 25.90
CA LYS A 112 5.61 -16.59 25.43
C LYS A 112 6.75 -15.68 25.91
N ASN A 113 7.40 -16.03 27.02
CA ASN A 113 8.48 -15.25 27.62
C ASN A 113 9.87 -15.89 27.43
N ASP A 114 9.96 -17.03 26.75
CA ASP A 114 11.21 -17.76 26.52
C ASP A 114 11.88 -17.28 25.22
N ASN A 115 12.91 -16.44 25.37
CA ASN A 115 13.67 -15.90 24.23
C ASN A 115 14.49 -16.95 23.46
N ASN A 116 14.68 -18.14 24.02
CA ASN A 116 15.42 -19.23 23.39
C ASN A 116 14.51 -20.23 22.67
N VAL A 117 13.21 -19.92 22.54
CA VAL A 117 12.24 -20.74 21.83
C VAL A 117 11.83 -20.07 20.53
N ILE A 118 11.83 -20.85 19.45
CA ILE A 118 11.32 -20.44 18.14
C ILE A 118 10.08 -21.28 17.84
N ILE A 119 8.94 -20.60 17.76
CA ILE A 119 7.66 -21.24 17.48
C ILE A 119 7.24 -20.92 16.04
N LEU A 120 7.15 -21.96 15.22
CA LEU A 120 6.65 -21.90 13.86
C LEU A 120 5.11 -22.01 13.89
N ASN A 121 4.42 -21.14 13.15
CA ASN A 121 2.98 -21.20 12.98
C ASN A 121 2.65 -21.81 11.60
N GLU A 122 2.24 -23.08 11.60
CA GLU A 122 1.96 -23.85 10.38
C GLU A 122 0.86 -23.21 9.53
N GLU A 123 -0.24 -22.78 10.14
CA GLU A 123 -1.36 -22.14 9.44
C GLU A 123 -0.92 -20.85 8.75
N LEU A 124 -0.13 -20.03 9.45
CA LEU A 124 0.41 -18.79 8.90
C LEU A 124 1.39 -19.07 7.75
N ILE A 125 2.25 -20.07 7.88
CA ILE A 125 3.20 -20.45 6.82
C ILE A 125 2.43 -20.92 5.57
N ILE A 126 1.46 -21.82 5.72
CA ILE A 126 0.68 -22.37 4.61
C ILE A 126 -0.20 -21.30 3.96
N SER A 127 -0.89 -20.47 4.74
CA SER A 127 -1.73 -19.38 4.20
C SER A 127 -0.90 -18.37 3.41
N ASN A 128 0.31 -18.02 3.86
CA ASN A 128 1.22 -17.17 3.11
C ASN A 128 1.59 -17.81 1.75
N LYS A 129 1.80 -19.13 1.68
CA LYS A 129 2.05 -19.83 0.42
C LYS A 129 0.88 -19.79 -0.55
N PHE A 130 -0.37 -19.73 -0.07
CA PHE A 130 -1.52 -19.47 -0.94
C PHE A 130 -1.59 -18.02 -1.41
N ILE A 131 -1.33 -17.06 -0.52
CA ILE A 131 -1.30 -15.62 -0.88
C ILE A 131 -0.26 -15.35 -1.97
N GLU A 132 0.91 -15.99 -1.89
CA GLU A 132 1.97 -15.94 -2.92
C GLU A 132 1.49 -16.42 -4.31
N ARG A 133 0.38 -17.17 -4.42
CA ARG A 133 -0.17 -17.63 -5.70
C ARG A 133 -1.30 -16.76 -6.23
N LEU A 134 -1.72 -15.73 -5.49
CA LEU A 134 -2.76 -14.83 -5.96
C LEU A 134 -2.24 -13.95 -7.11
N PRO A 135 -3.02 -13.78 -8.19
CA PRO A 135 -2.63 -12.92 -9.29
C PRO A 135 -2.57 -11.47 -8.80
N ASN A 136 -1.57 -10.72 -9.29
CA ASN A 136 -1.39 -9.29 -8.98
C ASN A 136 -1.23 -8.97 -7.49
N VAL A 137 -0.65 -9.89 -6.71
CA VAL A 137 -0.21 -9.65 -5.33
C VAL A 137 1.32 -9.66 -5.33
N PRO A 138 1.99 -8.74 -4.62
CA PRO A 138 3.44 -8.78 -4.53
C PRO A 138 3.89 -10.03 -3.77
N LEU A 139 4.97 -10.65 -4.23
CA LEU A 139 5.55 -11.79 -3.53
C LEU A 139 6.38 -11.27 -2.36
N ILE A 140 5.96 -11.58 -1.14
CA ILE A 140 6.63 -11.16 0.10
C ILE A 140 7.24 -12.40 0.75
N PRO A 141 8.54 -12.66 0.59
CA PRO A 141 9.20 -13.76 1.29
C PRO A 141 9.26 -13.47 2.80
N ARG A 142 8.26 -13.94 3.56
CA ARG A 142 8.18 -13.75 5.03
C ARG A 142 9.11 -14.66 5.84
N SER A 143 9.85 -15.54 5.18
CA SER A 143 10.86 -16.44 5.78
C SER A 143 12.29 -15.98 5.53
N PHE A 144 12.48 -14.71 5.15
CA PHE A 144 13.78 -14.10 4.86
C PHE A 144 13.92 -12.81 5.68
N GLY A 145 15.10 -12.54 6.23
CA GLY A 145 15.35 -11.40 7.13
C GLY A 145 14.67 -11.50 8.50
N LEU A 146 14.04 -10.40 8.95
CA LEU A 146 13.18 -10.29 10.13
C LEU A 146 11.76 -10.84 9.90
N GLY A 147 11.38 -11.15 8.64
CA GLY A 147 10.08 -11.72 8.31
C GLY A 147 8.90 -10.75 8.46
N GLN A 148 9.17 -9.44 8.45
CA GLN A 148 8.18 -8.37 8.60
C GLN A 148 7.65 -7.85 7.26
N GLY A 149 8.14 -8.40 6.14
CA GLY A 149 7.80 -7.97 4.79
C GLY A 149 8.69 -6.83 4.28
N GLU A 150 9.92 -6.79 4.78
CA GLU A 150 10.96 -5.83 4.42
C GLU A 150 11.58 -6.09 3.05
N ILE A 151 11.24 -7.19 2.39
CA ILE A 151 11.63 -7.53 1.02
C ILE A 151 10.38 -7.92 0.25
N MET A 152 10.29 -7.43 -0.99
CA MET A 152 9.13 -7.61 -1.85
C MET A 152 9.60 -7.77 -3.29
N GLU A 153 9.00 -8.72 -4.01
CA GLU A 153 9.11 -8.81 -5.47
C GLU A 153 7.84 -8.26 -6.13
N VAL A 154 8.03 -7.33 -7.06
CA VAL A 154 6.95 -6.62 -7.75
C VAL A 154 7.16 -6.69 -9.26
N GLY A 155 6.25 -7.38 -9.96
CA GLY A 155 6.21 -7.34 -11.42
C GLY A 155 5.83 -5.95 -11.95
N VAL A 156 6.59 -5.43 -12.90
CA VAL A 156 6.43 -4.12 -13.56
C VAL A 156 5.52 -4.26 -14.77
N PRO A 157 4.30 -3.70 -14.75
CA PRO A 157 3.44 -3.66 -15.91
C PRO A 157 4.02 -2.82 -17.06
N SER A 158 3.54 -3.04 -18.28
CA SER A 158 3.99 -2.29 -19.46
C SER A 158 3.66 -0.79 -19.42
N GLY A 159 2.61 -0.39 -18.71
CA GLY A 159 2.23 1.00 -18.52
C GLY A 159 2.72 1.60 -17.20
N SER A 160 3.66 0.95 -16.50
CA SER A 160 4.20 1.45 -15.24
C SER A 160 5.01 2.73 -15.43
N ILE A 161 4.89 3.68 -14.50
CA ILE A 161 5.79 4.84 -14.42
C ILE A 161 7.25 4.45 -14.12
N TYR A 162 7.49 3.22 -13.66
CA TYR A 162 8.84 2.68 -13.42
C TYR A 162 9.43 2.07 -14.69
N ALA A 163 8.62 1.74 -15.69
CA ALA A 163 9.11 1.17 -16.95
C ALA A 163 9.96 2.21 -17.72
N TYR A 164 11.01 1.74 -18.37
CA TYR A 164 11.96 2.51 -19.16
C TYR A 164 12.80 3.53 -18.38
N ARG A 165 12.77 3.51 -17.05
CA ARG A 165 13.59 4.38 -16.21
C ARG A 165 14.90 3.71 -15.78
N HIS A 166 15.95 4.51 -15.68
CA HIS A 166 17.17 4.10 -14.99
C HIS A 166 16.91 4.03 -13.48
N ILE A 167 17.38 2.98 -12.81
CA ILE A 167 17.27 2.83 -11.35
C ILE A 167 17.82 4.07 -10.62
N GLY A 168 18.93 4.63 -11.11
CA GLY A 168 19.56 5.82 -10.52
C GLY A 168 18.71 7.09 -10.58
N SER A 169 17.74 7.17 -11.50
CA SER A 169 16.81 8.30 -11.60
C SER A 169 15.67 8.24 -10.56
N ILE A 170 15.51 7.09 -9.89
CA ILE A 170 14.41 6.85 -8.96
C ILE A 170 14.90 7.13 -7.53
N GLN A 171 14.19 8.01 -6.83
CA GLN A 171 14.52 8.36 -5.46
C GLN A 171 14.17 7.21 -4.50
N GLN A 172 15.18 6.70 -3.81
CA GLN A 172 15.08 5.50 -2.97
C GLN A 172 15.42 5.84 -1.50
N LYS A 173 14.47 6.45 -0.78
CA LYS A 173 14.63 6.88 0.61
C LYS A 173 13.96 5.89 1.57
N ASN A 174 14.75 5.26 2.46
CA ASN A 174 14.32 4.21 3.39
C ASN A 174 13.80 2.93 2.71
N TRP A 175 14.09 2.79 1.42
CA TRP A 175 13.90 1.57 0.63
C TRP A 175 14.91 1.59 -0.53
N ARG A 176 15.18 0.45 -1.16
CA ARG A 176 16.08 0.30 -2.31
C ARG A 176 15.57 -0.75 -3.29
N ILE A 177 15.83 -0.57 -4.58
CA ILE A 177 15.79 -1.62 -5.60
C ILE A 177 17.10 -2.40 -5.47
N VAL A 178 17.01 -3.66 -5.03
CA VAL A 178 18.17 -4.52 -4.77
C VAL A 178 18.55 -5.30 -6.04
N GLY A 179 17.56 -5.61 -6.87
CA GLY A 179 17.79 -6.27 -8.14
C GLY A 179 16.54 -6.32 -9.02
N ILE A 180 16.72 -6.86 -10.22
CA ILE A 180 15.68 -7.08 -11.21
C ILE A 180 15.74 -8.53 -11.65
N TYR A 181 14.63 -9.25 -11.60
CA TYR A 181 14.46 -10.50 -12.31
C TYR A 181 13.99 -10.22 -13.74
N ARG A 182 14.84 -10.56 -14.72
CA ARG A 182 14.52 -10.44 -16.15
C ARG A 182 14.82 -11.75 -16.86
N GLY A 183 13.81 -12.32 -17.53
CA GLY A 183 13.95 -13.62 -18.20
C GLY A 183 14.42 -14.74 -17.28
N GLY A 184 13.98 -14.72 -16.01
CA GLY A 184 14.37 -15.70 -14.99
C GLY A 184 15.78 -15.53 -14.41
N LYS A 185 16.52 -14.47 -14.76
CA LYS A 185 17.85 -14.16 -14.21
C LYS A 185 17.78 -12.97 -13.27
N LEU A 186 18.48 -13.04 -12.14
CA LEU A 186 18.66 -11.93 -11.22
C LEU A 186 19.79 -11.01 -11.74
N LEU A 187 19.45 -9.75 -12.00
CA LEU A 187 20.37 -8.66 -12.29
C LEU A 187 20.48 -7.81 -11.03
N LEU A 188 21.69 -7.64 -10.49
CA LEU A 188 21.90 -6.73 -9.36
C LEU A 188 21.71 -5.28 -9.80
N SER A 189 21.15 -4.46 -8.90
CA SER A 189 20.85 -3.07 -9.24
C SER A 189 22.13 -2.25 -9.43
N THR A 190 22.17 -1.49 -10.52
CA THR A 190 23.16 -0.43 -10.76
C THR A 190 22.45 0.86 -11.15
N HIS A 191 23.11 2.01 -11.00
CA HIS A 191 22.52 3.30 -11.35
C HIS A 191 22.08 3.38 -12.82
N SER A 192 22.84 2.76 -13.72
CA SER A 192 22.59 2.78 -15.17
C SER A 192 21.59 1.73 -15.63
N LEU A 193 21.21 0.76 -14.79
CA LEU A 193 20.29 -0.30 -15.20
C LEU A 193 18.90 0.28 -15.49
N VAL A 194 18.39 0.01 -16.69
CA VAL A 194 17.05 0.43 -17.12
C VAL A 194 16.04 -0.67 -16.78
N ILE A 195 14.96 -0.29 -16.10
CA ILE A 195 13.81 -1.14 -15.82
C ILE A 195 13.00 -1.30 -17.10
N GLN A 196 12.60 -2.53 -17.43
CA GLN A 196 11.81 -2.85 -18.62
C GLN A 196 10.42 -3.34 -18.22
N PRO A 197 9.41 -3.22 -19.11
CA PRO A 197 8.15 -3.94 -18.96
C PRO A 197 8.35 -5.42 -18.68
N ASN A 198 7.50 -5.99 -17.84
CA ASN A 198 7.51 -7.40 -17.43
C ASN A 198 8.73 -7.84 -16.61
N ASP A 199 9.60 -6.92 -16.22
CA ASP A 199 10.59 -7.18 -15.18
C ASP A 199 9.90 -7.43 -13.83
N SER A 200 10.56 -8.19 -12.97
CA SER A 200 10.20 -8.31 -11.55
C SER A 200 11.23 -7.56 -10.71
N LEU A 201 10.85 -6.43 -10.10
CA LEU A 201 11.73 -5.67 -9.21
C LEU A 201 11.80 -6.34 -7.84
N LEU A 202 13.01 -6.61 -7.37
CA LEU A 202 13.27 -7.00 -5.99
C LEU A 202 13.61 -5.74 -5.19
N ILE A 203 12.71 -5.36 -4.28
CA ILE A 203 12.83 -4.15 -3.45
C ILE A 203 12.97 -4.53 -1.97
N ALA A 204 13.72 -3.73 -1.21
CA ALA A 204 13.91 -3.93 0.23
C ALA A 204 13.83 -2.60 1.01
N GLY A 205 13.27 -2.60 2.23
CA GLY A 205 13.08 -1.40 3.05
C GLY A 205 11.98 -1.51 4.10
N ASP A 206 11.47 -0.36 4.55
CA ASP A 206 10.31 -0.31 5.48
C ASP A 206 9.03 -0.85 4.80
N PRO A 207 8.35 -1.87 5.36
CA PRO A 207 7.14 -2.47 4.77
C PRO A 207 6.03 -1.47 4.39
N LYS A 208 5.86 -0.37 5.14
CA LYS A 208 4.86 0.66 4.81
C LYS A 208 5.24 1.39 3.52
N LYS A 209 6.52 1.76 3.38
CA LYS A 209 7.05 2.41 2.17
C LYS A 209 7.06 1.46 0.97
N LEU A 210 7.39 0.19 1.18
CA LEU A 210 7.33 -0.81 0.10
C LEU A 210 5.91 -0.97 -0.48
N ASN A 211 4.86 -0.86 0.35
CA ASN A 211 3.49 -0.85 -0.14
C ASN A 211 3.16 0.39 -0.99
N ASP A 212 3.66 1.56 -0.62
CA ASP A 212 3.50 2.78 -1.44
C ASP A 212 4.21 2.63 -2.79
N VAL A 213 5.46 2.14 -2.78
CA VAL A 213 6.26 1.88 -3.98
C VAL A 213 5.60 0.82 -4.87
N TYR A 214 5.08 -0.26 -4.28
CA TYR A 214 4.29 -1.27 -4.98
C TYR A 214 3.11 -0.65 -5.74
N ARG A 215 2.35 0.24 -5.08
CA ARG A 215 1.22 0.93 -5.72
C ARG A 215 1.67 1.81 -6.87
N GLN A 216 2.81 2.48 -6.76
CA GLN A 216 3.37 3.30 -7.82
C GLN A 216 3.85 2.44 -9.01
N ILE A 217 4.56 1.34 -8.76
CA ILE A 217 5.00 0.40 -9.80
C ILE A 217 3.78 -0.18 -10.52
N LYS A 218 2.73 -0.54 -9.78
CA LYS A 218 1.46 -1.05 -10.32
C LYS A 218 0.51 0.03 -10.85
N SER A 219 0.86 1.30 -10.72
CA SER A 219 0.10 2.39 -11.34
C SER A 219 0.34 2.30 -12.84
N ASP A 220 -0.46 1.47 -13.50
CA ASP A 220 -0.55 1.43 -14.95
C ASP A 220 -1.22 2.72 -15.43
N ILE A 221 -0.68 3.29 -16.51
CA ILE A 221 -1.26 4.47 -17.15
C ILE A 221 -2.76 4.22 -17.48
N GLY A 222 -3.63 5.14 -17.06
CA GLY A 222 -5.06 5.07 -17.32
C GLY A 222 -5.80 4.16 -16.34
N GLN A 223 -5.38 4.05 -15.09
CA GLN A 223 -6.04 3.21 -14.07
C GLN A 223 -6.66 4.02 -12.93
N PHE A 224 -6.40 5.33 -12.85
CA PHE A 224 -7.08 6.20 -11.90
C PHE A 224 -8.60 5.98 -11.97
N PRO A 225 -9.29 5.73 -10.83
CA PRO A 225 -8.84 6.01 -9.45
C PRO A 225 -8.06 4.90 -8.73
N ALA A 226 -7.77 3.76 -9.36
CA ALA A 226 -6.80 2.81 -8.80
C ALA A 226 -5.40 3.46 -8.84
N PRO A 227 -4.55 3.30 -7.80
CA PRO A 227 -4.58 2.28 -6.75
C PRO A 227 -5.34 2.66 -5.46
N PHE A 228 -5.93 3.85 -5.37
CA PHE A 228 -6.59 4.32 -4.13
C PHE A 228 -7.87 3.52 -3.81
N GLY A 229 -8.59 3.15 -4.86
CA GLY A 229 -9.81 2.36 -4.85
C GLY A 229 -10.36 2.31 -6.27
N ARG A 230 -11.51 1.67 -6.47
CA ARG A 230 -12.07 1.52 -7.83
C ARG A 230 -13.33 2.33 -8.05
N ASP A 231 -13.92 2.88 -7.01
CA ASP A 231 -15.23 3.51 -7.08
C ASP A 231 -15.15 5.01 -6.76
N ILE A 232 -16.04 5.78 -7.39
CA ILE A 232 -16.19 7.22 -7.19
C ILE A 232 -17.38 7.45 -6.26
N PHE A 233 -17.25 8.38 -5.32
CA PHE A 233 -18.29 8.73 -4.37
C PHE A 233 -18.58 10.22 -4.42
N LEU A 234 -19.78 10.60 -4.85
CA LEU A 234 -20.28 11.97 -4.76
C LEU A 234 -21.11 12.11 -3.48
N TYR A 235 -20.76 13.09 -2.63
CA TYR A 235 -21.60 13.48 -1.50
C TYR A 235 -22.25 14.82 -1.76
N ILE A 236 -23.58 14.86 -1.61
CA ILE A 236 -24.42 16.03 -1.74
C ILE A 236 -25.17 16.22 -0.44
N ASP A 237 -25.28 17.48 0.01
CA ASP A 237 -26.14 17.87 1.11
C ASP A 237 -27.20 18.85 0.58
N MET A 238 -28.45 18.39 0.48
CA MET A 238 -29.54 19.19 -0.08
C MET A 238 -29.94 20.37 0.82
N SER A 239 -29.41 20.45 2.04
CA SER A 239 -29.62 21.59 2.94
C SER A 239 -28.61 22.72 2.76
N LEU A 240 -27.47 22.44 2.11
CA LEU A 240 -26.36 23.38 1.96
C LEU A 240 -26.32 24.08 0.60
N SER A 241 -26.84 23.44 -0.45
CA SER A 241 -26.66 23.89 -1.83
C SER A 241 -27.99 23.92 -2.59
N SER A 242 -28.09 24.81 -3.59
CA SER A 242 -29.28 24.91 -4.44
C SER A 242 -29.41 23.72 -5.39
N GLU A 243 -30.63 23.42 -5.84
CA GLU A 243 -30.89 22.32 -6.78
C GLU A 243 -30.10 22.45 -8.08
N HIS A 244 -29.98 23.65 -8.62
CA HIS A 244 -29.14 23.92 -9.79
C HIS A 244 -27.68 23.54 -9.54
N ARG A 245 -27.13 23.91 -8.36
CA ARG A 245 -25.75 23.58 -8.01
C ARG A 245 -25.55 22.07 -7.87
N ILE A 246 -26.49 21.41 -7.19
CA ILE A 246 -26.47 19.97 -7.00
C ILE A 246 -26.53 19.26 -8.36
N PHE A 247 -27.38 19.73 -9.26
CA PHE A 247 -27.48 19.17 -10.60
C PHE A 247 -26.14 19.27 -11.35
N ASN A 248 -25.47 20.42 -11.26
CA ASN A 248 -24.13 20.60 -11.85
C ASN A 248 -23.09 19.64 -11.24
N ASP A 249 -23.09 19.48 -9.92
CA ASP A 249 -22.19 18.54 -9.22
C ASP A 249 -22.45 17.08 -9.64
N VAL A 250 -23.72 16.72 -9.89
CA VAL A 250 -24.10 15.39 -10.43
C VAL A 250 -23.62 15.22 -11.86
N GLN A 251 -23.77 16.23 -12.73
CA GLN A 251 -23.30 16.17 -14.11
C GLN A 251 -21.78 16.00 -14.18
N ASP A 252 -21.02 16.74 -13.38
CA ASP A 252 -19.56 16.60 -13.29
C ASP A 252 -19.16 15.18 -12.84
N ALA A 253 -19.87 14.61 -11.86
CA ALA A 253 -19.60 13.25 -11.39
C ALA A 253 -19.93 12.18 -12.44
N ILE A 254 -21.02 12.34 -13.19
CA ILE A 254 -21.39 11.46 -14.30
C ILE A 254 -20.33 11.55 -15.41
N PHE A 255 -19.93 12.76 -15.79
CA PHE A 255 -18.87 12.97 -16.77
C PHE A 255 -17.59 12.23 -16.37
N LEU A 256 -17.18 12.33 -15.11
CA LEU A 256 -16.02 11.59 -14.61
C LEU A 256 -16.23 10.07 -14.61
N ASN A 257 -17.42 9.59 -14.24
CA ASN A 257 -17.73 8.16 -14.30
C ASN A 257 -17.64 7.60 -15.73
N ASP A 258 -17.93 8.41 -16.74
CA ASP A 258 -17.92 7.99 -18.14
C ASP A 258 -16.53 8.08 -18.78
N ASN A 259 -15.64 8.92 -18.24
CA ASN A 259 -14.30 9.17 -18.80
C ASN A 259 -13.15 8.60 -17.96
N LEU A 260 -13.40 8.26 -16.69
CA LEU A 260 -12.43 7.58 -15.83
C LEU A 260 -12.66 6.07 -15.80
N LYS A 261 -11.62 5.29 -15.53
CA LYS A 261 -11.70 3.82 -15.41
C LYS A 261 -12.15 3.34 -14.03
N ASN A 262 -13.12 4.02 -13.43
CA ASN A 262 -13.75 3.53 -12.20
C ASN A 262 -14.74 2.40 -12.50
N ASN A 263 -15.15 1.68 -11.45
CA ASN A 263 -16.09 0.57 -11.54
C ASN A 263 -17.54 1.06 -11.36
N LYS A 264 -17.82 1.83 -10.31
CA LYS A 264 -19.12 2.48 -10.09
C LYS A 264 -19.00 3.89 -9.55
N LEU A 265 -20.03 4.70 -9.80
CA LEU A 265 -20.31 5.97 -9.14
C LEU A 265 -21.41 5.76 -8.09
N PHE A 266 -21.13 6.17 -6.86
CA PHE A 266 -22.10 6.23 -5.77
C PHE A 266 -22.47 7.67 -5.48
N ILE A 267 -23.74 8.03 -5.66
CA ILE A 267 -24.27 9.36 -5.36
C ILE A 267 -24.99 9.30 -4.01
N HIS A 268 -24.41 9.94 -3.01
CA HIS A 268 -24.96 10.01 -1.65
C HIS A 268 -25.69 11.33 -1.45
N LEU A 269 -27.01 11.25 -1.24
CA LEU A 269 -27.87 12.39 -0.94
C LEU A 269 -28.13 12.46 0.57
N LEU A 270 -27.63 13.51 1.22
CA LEU A 270 -27.84 13.83 2.62
C LEU A 270 -28.93 14.91 2.77
N ASN A 271 -29.66 14.85 3.89
CA ASN A 271 -30.69 15.82 4.27
C ASN A 271 -31.70 16.13 3.15
N PRO A 272 -32.38 15.10 2.60
CA PRO A 272 -33.27 15.27 1.45
C PRO A 272 -34.44 16.22 1.77
N SER A 273 -34.59 17.27 0.96
CA SER A 273 -35.58 18.34 1.19
C SER A 273 -36.66 18.45 0.11
N ASN A 274 -36.38 18.06 -1.14
CA ASN A 274 -37.33 18.11 -2.26
C ASN A 274 -37.51 16.72 -2.90
N PHE A 275 -38.72 16.16 -2.83
CA PHE A 275 -39.05 14.85 -3.38
C PHE A 275 -39.00 14.77 -4.91
N ALA A 276 -39.41 15.82 -5.61
CA ALA A 276 -39.43 15.83 -7.07
C ALA A 276 -38.00 15.84 -7.63
N PHE A 277 -37.14 16.68 -7.07
CA PHE A 277 -35.73 16.74 -7.42
C PHE A 277 -34.96 15.48 -6.98
N LEU A 278 -35.30 14.91 -5.82
CA LEU A 278 -34.74 13.63 -5.40
C LEU A 278 -35.10 12.50 -6.37
N LYS A 279 -36.33 12.51 -6.89
CA LYS A 279 -36.74 11.55 -7.91
C LYS A 279 -35.94 11.73 -9.19
N SER A 280 -35.72 12.96 -9.67
CA SER A 280 -34.92 13.18 -10.88
C SER A 280 -33.48 12.70 -10.75
N ILE A 281 -32.85 12.81 -9.56
CA ILE A 281 -31.53 12.22 -9.32
C ILE A 281 -31.60 10.68 -9.25
N LYS A 282 -32.62 10.10 -8.60
CA LYS A 282 -32.81 8.64 -8.56
C LYS A 282 -33.02 8.03 -9.93
N ASP A 283 -33.69 8.75 -10.83
CA ASP A 283 -33.92 8.28 -12.20
C ASP A 283 -32.62 8.15 -13.02
N LEU A 284 -31.49 8.66 -12.51
CA LEU A 284 -30.14 8.46 -13.09
C LEU A 284 -29.50 7.12 -12.70
N GLU A 285 -30.15 6.30 -11.87
CA GLU A 285 -29.63 4.98 -11.51
C GLU A 285 -29.43 4.07 -12.72
N SER A 286 -28.29 3.40 -12.75
CA SER A 286 -27.90 2.52 -13.84
C SER A 286 -27.01 1.39 -13.33
N LYS A 287 -26.42 0.59 -14.23
CA LYS A 287 -25.47 -0.45 -13.82
C LYS A 287 -24.19 0.15 -13.21
N SER A 288 -23.76 1.30 -13.70
CA SER A 288 -22.56 2.03 -13.27
C SER A 288 -22.84 3.08 -12.20
N VAL A 289 -24.08 3.58 -12.09
CA VAL A 289 -24.47 4.65 -11.15
C VAL A 289 -25.45 4.11 -10.10
N LYS A 290 -25.13 4.32 -8.82
CA LYS A 290 -26.02 3.96 -7.70
C LYS A 290 -26.35 5.20 -6.87
N VAL A 291 -27.63 5.42 -6.58
CA VAL A 291 -28.09 6.57 -5.78
C VAL A 291 -28.49 6.08 -4.39
N MET A 292 -27.91 6.72 -3.36
CA MET A 292 -28.12 6.36 -1.97
C MET A 292 -28.65 7.58 -1.22
N VAL A 293 -29.88 7.50 -0.73
CA VAL A 293 -30.48 8.57 0.07
C VAL A 293 -30.37 8.23 1.55
N ASP A 294 -29.88 9.18 2.32
CA ASP A 294 -29.86 9.10 3.78
C ASP A 294 -31.05 9.86 4.38
N TYR A 295 -31.95 9.12 5.03
CA TYR A 295 -33.12 9.66 5.72
C TYR A 295 -32.88 9.83 7.23
N ASN A 296 -31.72 9.42 7.75
CA ASN A 296 -31.43 9.37 9.19
C ASN A 296 -30.74 10.66 9.70
N ASN A 297 -30.71 11.73 8.89
CA ASN A 297 -30.02 12.99 9.20
C ASN A 297 -28.56 12.81 9.63
N ALA A 298 -27.89 11.76 9.12
CA ALA A 298 -26.49 11.51 9.41
C ALA A 298 -25.63 12.67 8.89
N SER A 299 -24.68 13.11 9.70
CA SER A 299 -23.72 14.12 9.27
C SER A 299 -22.79 13.55 8.19
N PHE A 300 -22.25 14.42 7.33
CA PHE A 300 -21.26 14.05 6.32
C PHE A 300 -20.12 13.18 6.90
N LYS A 301 -19.63 13.52 8.11
CA LYS A 301 -18.56 12.79 8.78
C LYS A 301 -18.96 11.36 9.16
N GLU A 302 -20.19 11.16 9.64
CA GLU A 302 -20.68 9.82 9.98
C GLU A 302 -20.86 8.99 8.73
N LYS A 303 -21.38 9.61 7.66
CA LYS A 303 -21.62 8.90 6.41
C LYS A 303 -20.34 8.40 5.76
N ILE A 304 -19.37 9.30 5.59
CA ILE A 304 -18.10 8.95 4.97
C ILE A 304 -17.31 7.92 5.78
N ALA A 305 -17.48 7.89 7.11
CA ALA A 305 -16.90 6.86 7.97
C ALA A 305 -17.54 5.48 7.73
N GLN A 306 -18.87 5.42 7.59
CA GLN A 306 -19.59 4.17 7.26
C GLN A 306 -19.18 3.64 5.88
N ASP A 307 -19.09 4.53 4.88
CA ASP A 307 -18.78 4.14 3.51
C ASP A 307 -17.29 3.80 3.28
N SER A 308 -16.40 4.15 4.22
CA SER A 308 -14.95 3.85 4.14
C SER A 308 -14.63 2.36 3.95
N GLN A 309 -15.54 1.46 4.34
CA GLN A 309 -15.41 0.02 4.11
C GLN A 309 -15.43 -0.37 2.62
N LYS A 310 -16.01 0.47 1.75
CA LYS A 310 -16.18 0.19 0.31
C LYS A 310 -14.97 0.56 -0.56
N ARG A 311 -13.84 0.97 0.05
CA ARG A 311 -12.58 1.36 -0.63
C ARG A 311 -12.76 2.48 -1.66
N PHE A 312 -12.76 3.71 -1.18
CA PHE A 312 -12.84 4.92 -2.02
C PHE A 312 -11.70 5.00 -3.05
N GLY A 313 -12.04 5.24 -4.31
CA GLY A 313 -11.08 5.64 -5.34
C GLY A 313 -10.94 7.16 -5.44
N LEU A 314 -12.07 7.86 -5.57
CA LEU A 314 -12.15 9.33 -5.58
C LEU A 314 -13.40 9.75 -4.78
N VAL A 315 -13.25 10.77 -3.93
CA VAL A 315 -14.38 11.41 -3.25
C VAL A 315 -14.65 12.76 -3.89
N ILE A 316 -15.88 13.01 -4.29
CA ILE A 316 -16.35 14.25 -4.88
C ILE A 316 -17.23 14.97 -3.84
N VAL A 317 -16.92 16.23 -3.60
CA VAL A 317 -17.70 17.14 -2.75
C VAL A 317 -17.78 18.50 -3.43
N ASN A 318 -18.79 19.28 -3.09
CA ASN A 318 -18.86 20.66 -3.54
C ASN A 318 -18.15 21.63 -2.58
N HIS A 319 -18.03 22.88 -3.01
CA HIS A 319 -17.34 23.90 -2.23
C HIS A 319 -18.03 24.20 -0.89
N ASP A 320 -19.35 24.00 -0.75
CA ASP A 320 -20.09 24.19 0.50
C ASP A 320 -19.70 23.13 1.55
N ILE A 321 -19.73 21.85 1.17
CA ILE A 321 -19.27 20.75 2.02
C ILE A 321 -17.78 20.93 2.36
N PHE A 322 -16.96 21.31 1.38
CA PHE A 322 -15.52 21.53 1.56
C PHE A 322 -15.20 22.78 2.40
N ALA A 323 -16.10 23.78 2.48
CA ALA A 323 -15.87 25.01 3.24
C ALA A 323 -15.79 24.76 4.75
N LEU A 324 -16.45 23.71 5.25
CA LEU A 324 -16.45 23.34 6.66
C LEU A 324 -15.14 22.67 7.07
N ARG A 325 -14.44 23.25 8.06
CA ARG A 325 -13.15 22.71 8.58
C ARG A 325 -13.26 21.24 9.02
N LYS A 326 -14.36 20.89 9.70
CA LYS A 326 -14.62 19.51 10.16
C LYS A 326 -14.60 18.52 8.99
N ASN A 327 -15.15 18.90 7.83
CA ASN A 327 -15.22 18.06 6.64
C ASN A 327 -13.86 17.94 5.97
N ARG A 328 -13.11 19.05 5.80
CA ARG A 328 -11.74 19.00 5.24
C ARG A 328 -10.79 18.13 6.05
N LYS A 329 -10.90 18.15 7.38
CA LYS A 329 -10.09 17.28 8.24
C LYS A 329 -10.37 15.81 7.95
N VAL A 330 -11.64 15.43 7.87
CA VAL A 330 -12.04 14.05 7.57
C VAL A 330 -11.56 13.64 6.18
N LEU A 331 -11.76 14.49 5.17
CA LEU A 331 -11.29 14.27 3.80
C LEU A 331 -9.78 14.08 3.71
N PHE A 332 -9.00 14.89 4.45
CA PHE A 332 -7.54 14.76 4.53
C PHE A 332 -7.12 13.45 5.20
N ASP A 333 -7.76 13.10 6.32
CA ASP A 333 -7.42 11.91 7.11
C ASP A 333 -7.65 10.59 6.33
N LEU A 334 -8.55 10.59 5.32
CA LEU A 334 -8.77 9.43 4.44
C LEU A 334 -7.56 9.07 3.57
N SER A 335 -6.65 10.02 3.30
CA SER A 335 -5.46 9.79 2.46
C SER A 335 -5.80 9.24 1.06
N ILE A 336 -6.89 9.75 0.47
CA ILE A 336 -7.36 9.45 -0.89
C ILE A 336 -7.53 10.76 -1.69
N PRO A 337 -7.57 10.70 -3.03
CA PRO A 337 -7.91 11.84 -3.86
C PRO A 337 -9.30 12.40 -3.56
N VAL A 338 -9.41 13.72 -3.51
CA VAL A 338 -10.67 14.43 -3.28
C VAL A 338 -10.88 15.47 -4.36
N LEU A 339 -11.96 15.37 -5.12
CA LEU A 339 -12.40 16.41 -6.03
C LEU A 339 -13.34 17.37 -5.32
N LYS A 340 -13.00 18.65 -5.36
CA LYS A 340 -13.88 19.76 -5.04
C LYS A 340 -14.41 20.35 -6.35
N THR A 341 -15.73 20.32 -6.55
CA THR A 341 -16.34 20.90 -7.76
C THR A 341 -16.27 22.43 -7.74
N GLY A 342 -16.16 23.03 -8.94
CA GLY A 342 -16.07 24.47 -9.17
C GLY A 342 -17.33 25.03 -9.83
N TYR A 343 -17.40 26.34 -10.06
CA TYR A 343 -18.46 26.96 -10.87
C TYR A 343 -18.37 26.57 -12.35
N GLU A 344 -17.16 26.44 -12.87
CA GLU A 344 -16.90 25.89 -14.20
C GLU A 344 -17.03 24.36 -14.19
N HIS A 345 -17.51 23.80 -15.30
CA HIS A 345 -17.71 22.36 -15.42
C HIS A 345 -16.41 21.63 -15.76
N ILE A 346 -16.27 20.41 -15.25
CA ILE A 346 -15.09 19.57 -15.55
C ILE A 346 -15.06 19.19 -17.03
N SER A 347 -16.23 19.00 -17.64
CA SER A 347 -16.35 18.70 -19.08
C SER A 347 -15.89 19.84 -20.00
N GLU A 348 -15.80 21.06 -19.48
CA GLU A 348 -15.35 22.24 -20.22
C GLU A 348 -13.84 22.49 -20.08
N CYS A 349 -13.21 21.84 -19.11
CA CYS A 349 -11.77 21.93 -18.90
C CYS A 349 -11.04 21.24 -20.07
N LYS A 350 -10.13 21.96 -20.71
CA LYS A 350 -9.19 21.42 -21.72
C LYS A 350 -7.76 21.35 -21.20
N GLN A 351 -7.49 22.03 -20.10
CA GLN A 351 -6.17 22.13 -19.50
C GLN A 351 -6.23 21.74 -18.01
N GLY A 352 -5.27 20.92 -17.61
CA GLY A 352 -4.89 20.70 -16.23
C GLY A 352 -3.93 21.79 -15.77
N PHE A 353 -4.02 22.20 -14.52
CA PHE A 353 -3.13 23.20 -13.94
C PHE A 353 -2.52 22.67 -12.65
N VAL A 354 -1.20 22.69 -12.54
CA VAL A 354 -0.47 22.25 -11.34
C VAL A 354 0.56 23.30 -10.94
N VAL A 355 0.59 23.67 -9.65
CA VAL A 355 1.57 24.61 -9.10
C VAL A 355 2.68 23.82 -8.43
N LEU A 356 3.94 24.04 -8.81
CA LEU A 356 5.08 23.40 -8.17
C LEU A 356 5.32 23.97 -6.76
N SER A 357 5.79 23.11 -5.86
CA SER A 357 6.23 23.50 -4.52
C SER A 357 7.30 22.53 -4.01
N GLU A 358 8.08 22.96 -3.02
CA GLU A 358 9.06 22.11 -2.34
C GLU A 358 8.47 20.80 -1.81
N SER A 359 7.22 20.83 -1.32
CA SER A 359 6.51 19.65 -0.80
C SER A 359 6.27 18.56 -1.85
N MET A 360 6.27 18.92 -3.15
CA MET A 360 6.16 17.97 -4.25
C MET A 360 7.48 17.25 -4.56
N GLY A 361 8.64 17.76 -4.12
CA GLY A 361 9.95 17.19 -4.44
C GLY A 361 10.16 15.76 -3.92
N ASN A 362 9.36 15.33 -2.94
CA ASN A 362 9.36 13.98 -2.36
C ASN A 362 8.09 13.16 -2.71
N ALA A 363 7.22 13.67 -3.60
CA ALA A 363 5.87 13.15 -3.81
C ALA A 363 5.62 12.71 -5.26
N ASP A 364 6.37 11.71 -5.73
CA ASP A 364 6.21 11.10 -7.07
C ASP A 364 4.77 10.63 -7.39
N ASN A 365 3.96 10.39 -6.34
CA ASN A 365 2.54 10.05 -6.46
C ASN A 365 1.70 11.18 -7.08
N VAL A 366 2.03 12.45 -6.82
CA VAL A 366 1.24 13.59 -7.30
C VAL A 366 1.33 13.70 -8.82
N ALA A 367 2.55 13.73 -9.36
CA ALA A 367 2.75 13.84 -10.80
C ALA A 367 2.11 12.65 -11.54
N SER A 368 2.23 11.44 -10.99
CA SER A 368 1.62 10.23 -11.57
C SER A 368 0.09 10.36 -11.68
N VAL A 369 -0.57 10.87 -10.64
CA VAL A 369 -2.02 11.11 -10.66
C VAL A 369 -2.39 12.21 -11.65
N VAL A 370 -1.62 13.31 -11.68
CA VAL A 370 -1.83 14.42 -12.62
C VAL A 370 -1.84 13.91 -14.06
N PHE A 371 -0.80 13.17 -14.47
CA PHE A 371 -0.69 12.68 -15.83
C PHE A 371 -1.69 11.56 -16.16
N ASP A 372 -2.02 10.68 -15.21
CA ASP A 372 -3.04 9.64 -15.43
C ASP A 372 -4.43 10.27 -15.67
N VAL A 373 -4.87 11.15 -14.76
CA VAL A 373 -6.15 11.86 -14.89
C VAL A 373 -6.19 12.70 -16.15
N SER A 374 -5.13 13.46 -16.43
CA SER A 374 -5.06 14.31 -17.63
C SER A 374 -5.14 13.46 -18.90
N LYS A 375 -4.49 12.30 -18.95
CA LYS A 375 -4.60 11.39 -20.11
C LYS A 375 -5.99 10.80 -20.28
N GLN A 376 -6.65 10.39 -19.19
CA GLN A 376 -8.01 9.84 -19.26
C GLN A 376 -9.03 10.90 -19.72
N LEU A 377 -8.88 12.13 -19.22
CA LEU A 377 -9.74 13.27 -19.55
C LEU A 377 -9.30 14.04 -20.81
N LYS A 378 -8.19 13.65 -21.44
CA LYS A 378 -7.59 14.32 -22.62
C LYS A 378 -7.29 15.80 -22.40
N LEU A 379 -6.64 16.10 -21.28
CA LEU A 379 -6.21 17.45 -20.90
C LEU A 379 -4.73 17.65 -21.24
N ASP A 380 -4.40 18.83 -21.75
CA ASP A 380 -3.02 19.32 -21.75
C ASP A 380 -2.67 19.82 -20.34
N ILE A 381 -1.38 19.96 -20.00
CA ILE A 381 -0.97 20.31 -18.64
C ILE A 381 -0.13 21.58 -18.61
N ASP A 382 -0.59 22.58 -17.87
CA ASP A 382 0.20 23.75 -17.53
C ASP A 382 0.86 23.54 -16.16
N VAL A 383 2.19 23.45 -16.16
CA VAL A 383 3.03 23.34 -14.96
C VAL A 383 3.55 24.72 -14.58
N TYR A 384 3.05 25.24 -13.46
CA TYR A 384 3.31 26.60 -13.01
C TYR A 384 4.29 26.59 -11.83
N ASP A 385 5.41 27.27 -11.99
CA ASP A 385 6.44 27.42 -10.95
C ASP A 385 6.54 28.88 -10.57
N TYR A 386 6.02 29.19 -9.39
CA TYR A 386 5.95 30.55 -8.85
C TYR A 386 6.85 30.67 -7.64
N ASP A 387 7.88 31.50 -7.76
CA ASP A 387 8.78 31.81 -6.68
C ASP A 387 9.19 33.29 -6.75
N THR A 388 8.90 34.06 -5.70
CA THR A 388 9.17 35.50 -5.66
C THR A 388 10.66 35.84 -5.68
N ASP A 389 11.51 34.90 -5.25
CA ASP A 389 12.96 35.03 -5.23
C ASP A 389 13.60 34.42 -6.49
N ALA A 390 12.78 34.00 -7.47
CA ALA A 390 13.19 33.29 -8.69
C ALA A 390 13.98 31.99 -8.40
N LEU A 391 13.74 31.37 -7.23
CA LEU A 391 14.30 30.08 -6.85
C LEU A 391 13.44 28.92 -7.40
N TYR A 392 13.44 28.77 -8.72
CA TYR A 392 12.60 27.80 -9.41
C TYR A 392 12.94 26.33 -9.06
N HIS A 393 11.90 25.50 -9.06
CA HIS A 393 11.94 24.07 -8.74
C HIS A 393 12.38 23.23 -9.95
N ASN A 394 13.52 23.56 -10.54
CA ASN A 394 13.99 22.96 -11.80
C ASN A 394 14.07 21.42 -11.77
N GLU A 395 14.47 20.83 -10.64
CA GLU A 395 14.50 19.36 -10.50
C GLU A 395 13.09 18.73 -10.57
N ILE A 396 12.07 19.41 -10.02
CA ILE A 396 10.69 18.94 -10.06
C ILE A 396 10.12 19.13 -11.47
N MET A 397 10.42 20.28 -12.11
CA MET A 397 10.03 20.56 -13.49
C MET A 397 10.55 19.49 -14.46
N GLN A 398 11.84 19.13 -14.34
CA GLN A 398 12.43 18.08 -15.16
C GLN A 398 11.74 16.73 -15.01
N ARG A 399 11.26 16.38 -13.80
CA ARG A 399 10.48 15.15 -13.59
C ARG A 399 9.13 15.21 -14.30
N TYR A 400 8.46 16.36 -14.28
CA TYR A 400 7.21 16.56 -15.03
C TYR A 400 7.45 16.45 -16.54
N GLU A 401 8.57 16.96 -17.06
CA GLU A 401 8.95 16.76 -18.47
C GLU A 401 9.11 15.29 -18.84
N GLU A 402 9.85 14.53 -18.03
CA GLU A 402 10.08 13.10 -18.26
C GLU A 402 8.74 12.35 -18.28
N LEU A 403 7.86 12.66 -17.33
CA LEU A 403 6.53 12.07 -17.28
C LEU A 403 5.65 12.51 -18.46
N ALA A 404 5.66 13.78 -18.87
CA ALA A 404 4.91 14.23 -20.04
C ALA A 404 5.27 13.42 -21.30
N ARG A 405 6.56 13.15 -21.51
CA ARG A 405 7.05 12.29 -22.60
C ARG A 405 6.56 10.85 -22.49
N ILE A 406 6.59 10.27 -21.29
CA ILE A 406 6.10 8.89 -21.03
C ILE A 406 4.58 8.81 -21.28
N PHE A 407 3.82 9.78 -20.79
CA PHE A 407 2.37 9.79 -20.88
C PHE A 407 1.84 10.21 -22.25
N LYS A 408 2.70 10.81 -23.10
CA LYS A 408 2.36 11.46 -24.37
C LYS A 408 1.30 12.54 -24.16
N CYS A 409 1.57 13.41 -23.19
CA CYS A 409 0.71 14.52 -22.81
C CYS A 409 1.43 15.83 -23.18
N ASP A 410 0.74 16.75 -23.83
CA ASP A 410 1.29 18.06 -24.11
C ASP A 410 1.37 18.85 -22.79
N MET A 411 2.52 19.49 -22.57
CA MET A 411 2.83 20.16 -21.32
C MET A 411 3.47 21.52 -21.59
N ASN A 412 2.91 22.57 -21.01
CA ASN A 412 3.46 23.93 -21.03
C ASN A 412 4.11 24.25 -19.68
N MET A 413 5.29 24.84 -19.72
CA MET A 413 6.00 25.28 -18.52
C MET A 413 5.86 26.78 -18.35
N ILE A 414 5.49 27.20 -17.14
CA ILE A 414 5.33 28.61 -16.81
C ILE A 414 6.12 28.89 -15.54
N GLN A 415 7.33 29.44 -15.70
CA GLN A 415 8.15 29.95 -14.60
C GLN A 415 7.93 31.46 -14.47
N THR A 416 7.56 31.95 -13.28
CA THR A 416 7.37 33.37 -13.04
C THR A 416 7.59 33.76 -11.58
N ASP A 417 8.10 34.96 -11.39
CA ASP A 417 8.34 35.62 -10.10
C ASP A 417 7.31 36.70 -9.77
N SER A 418 6.45 37.04 -10.74
CA SER A 418 5.68 38.30 -10.75
C SER A 418 4.18 38.09 -10.77
N LYS A 419 3.67 37.03 -11.40
CA LYS A 419 2.23 36.75 -11.43
C LYS A 419 1.88 35.61 -10.48
N ASN A 420 1.04 35.93 -9.50
CA ASN A 420 0.52 34.92 -8.57
C ASN A 420 -0.36 33.90 -9.32
N PRO A 421 -0.24 32.57 -9.05
CA PRO A 421 -1.02 31.53 -9.73
C PRO A 421 -2.54 31.74 -9.70
N ILE A 422 -3.07 32.38 -8.66
CA ILE A 422 -4.51 32.61 -8.53
C ILE A 422 -4.98 33.74 -9.40
N LEU A 423 -4.22 34.83 -9.46
CA LEU A 423 -4.51 35.92 -10.39
C LEU A 423 -4.45 35.38 -11.82
N TYR A 424 -3.48 34.52 -12.12
CA TYR A 424 -3.43 33.81 -13.40
C TYR A 424 -4.72 33.01 -13.69
N LEU A 425 -5.18 32.18 -12.75
CA LEU A 425 -6.41 31.39 -12.91
C LEU A 425 -7.70 32.23 -12.94
N GLN A 426 -7.73 33.35 -12.21
CA GLN A 426 -8.88 34.27 -12.19
C GLN A 426 -8.99 35.04 -13.51
N ASP A 427 -7.87 35.57 -14.00
CA ASP A 427 -7.78 36.31 -15.25
C ASP A 427 -7.98 35.43 -16.48
N SER A 428 -7.78 34.11 -16.35
CA SER A 428 -7.97 33.21 -17.47
C SER A 428 -9.43 33.05 -17.87
N PHE A 429 -9.70 33.13 -19.17
CA PHE A 429 -11.03 32.92 -19.75
C PHE A 429 -11.35 31.45 -20.02
N ILE A 430 -10.40 30.55 -19.82
CA ILE A 430 -10.60 29.11 -20.01
C ILE A 430 -10.70 28.38 -18.66
N PRO A 431 -11.63 27.41 -18.53
CA PRO A 431 -11.70 26.53 -17.37
C PRO A 431 -10.48 25.62 -17.24
N TYR A 432 -9.98 25.47 -16.02
CA TYR A 432 -8.90 24.56 -15.69
C TYR A 432 -9.36 23.48 -14.72
N LEU A 433 -8.81 22.27 -14.86
CA LEU A 433 -8.81 21.29 -13.78
C LEU A 433 -7.55 21.47 -12.93
N CYS A 434 -7.69 22.00 -11.72
CA CYS A 434 -6.54 22.26 -10.86
C CYS A 434 -6.14 21.02 -10.06
N PHE A 435 -4.86 20.64 -10.12
CA PHE A 435 -4.29 19.58 -9.29
C PHE A 435 -3.53 20.20 -8.11
N VAL A 436 -3.93 19.83 -6.89
CA VAL A 436 -3.42 20.45 -5.66
C VAL A 436 -2.94 19.34 -4.71
N PRO A 437 -1.69 19.35 -4.22
CA PRO A 437 -1.28 18.52 -3.10
C PRO A 437 -2.19 18.75 -1.89
N PHE A 438 -2.75 17.67 -1.35
CA PHE A 438 -3.58 17.77 -0.16
C PHE A 438 -2.69 17.85 1.07
N GLU A 439 -2.32 19.07 1.44
CA GLU A 439 -1.51 19.35 2.61
C GLU A 439 -2.34 19.55 3.89
N ARG A 440 -1.72 19.27 5.04
CA ARG A 440 -2.36 19.48 6.35
C ARG A 440 -2.73 20.95 6.58
N GLY A 441 -2.02 21.90 5.95
CA GLY A 441 -2.33 23.32 5.97
C GLY A 441 -3.74 23.63 5.44
N ILE A 442 -4.17 22.94 4.39
CA ILE A 442 -5.49 23.09 3.75
C ILE A 442 -6.62 22.62 4.68
N SER A 443 -6.36 21.60 5.51
CA SER A 443 -7.34 21.10 6.50
C SER A 443 -7.52 22.02 7.73
N ARG A 444 -6.67 23.06 7.90
CA ARG A 444 -6.71 23.97 9.07
C ARG A 444 -7.66 25.17 8.85
N THR A 445 -7.72 26.07 9.84
CA THR A 445 -8.66 27.21 9.92
C THR A 445 -8.33 28.25 8.87
N LYS A 446 -9.37 28.90 8.31
CA LYS A 446 -9.26 29.93 7.27
C LYS A 446 -8.88 31.32 7.81
N THR A 447 -8.66 31.46 9.12
CA THR A 447 -8.28 32.75 9.73
C THR A 447 -6.91 33.18 9.19
N PHE A 448 -6.85 34.35 8.55
CA PHE A 448 -5.66 34.97 7.96
C PHE A 448 -5.04 34.26 6.74
N SER A 449 -5.82 33.48 5.98
CA SER A 449 -5.28 32.80 4.78
C SER A 449 -4.90 33.73 3.62
N PHE A 450 -5.42 34.95 3.58
CA PHE A 450 -5.05 35.99 2.61
C PHE A 450 -3.66 36.59 2.86
N LEU A 451 -3.05 36.33 4.03
CA LEU A 451 -1.66 36.68 4.36
C LEU A 451 -0.70 35.49 4.22
N SER A 452 -1.21 34.34 3.77
CA SER A 452 -0.41 33.14 3.58
C SER A 452 0.44 33.29 2.32
N THR A 453 1.72 32.95 2.39
CA THR A 453 2.62 32.84 1.22
C THR A 453 2.56 31.46 0.56
N ASP A 454 1.96 30.46 1.24
CA ASP A 454 1.75 29.10 0.74
C ASP A 454 0.75 29.06 -0.43
N ALA A 455 1.27 28.94 -1.66
CA ALA A 455 0.49 28.94 -2.90
C ALA A 455 -0.64 27.88 -2.92
N HIS A 456 -0.44 26.70 -2.32
CA HIS A 456 -1.44 25.62 -2.31
C HIS A 456 -2.63 25.94 -1.44
N LYS A 457 -2.36 26.54 -0.28
CA LYS A 457 -3.43 26.98 0.63
C LYS A 457 -4.29 28.04 -0.03
N ILE A 458 -3.71 28.94 -0.81
CA ILE A 458 -4.47 30.01 -1.46
C ILE A 458 -5.19 29.45 -2.71
N VAL A 459 -4.55 28.59 -3.52
CA VAL A 459 -5.19 27.93 -4.69
C VAL A 459 -6.41 27.12 -4.27
N SER A 460 -6.35 26.41 -3.13
CA SER A 460 -7.50 25.66 -2.57
C SER A 460 -8.76 26.49 -2.30
N MET A 461 -8.63 27.83 -2.29
CA MET A 461 -9.72 28.78 -2.06
C MET A 461 -10.42 29.21 -3.35
N ASN A 462 -9.85 28.89 -4.51
CA ASN A 462 -10.51 29.15 -5.79
C ASN A 462 -11.74 28.24 -5.93
N ASN A 463 -12.92 28.84 -6.12
CA ASN A 463 -14.17 28.13 -6.35
C ASN A 463 -14.61 28.19 -7.83
N LYS A 464 -13.91 28.96 -8.67
CA LYS A 464 -14.19 29.03 -10.12
C LYS A 464 -13.91 27.68 -10.76
N ASN A 465 -12.66 27.22 -10.66
CA ASN A 465 -12.19 26.00 -11.29
C ASN A 465 -12.38 24.76 -10.37
N PRO A 466 -12.74 23.59 -10.92
CA PRO A 466 -12.71 22.32 -10.20
C PRO A 466 -11.29 21.95 -9.75
N GLN A 467 -11.16 21.29 -8.60
CA GLN A 467 -9.86 21.01 -7.98
C GLN A 467 -9.75 19.58 -7.46
N ILE A 468 -8.73 18.84 -7.90
CA ILE A 468 -8.38 17.52 -7.36
C ILE A 468 -7.26 17.67 -6.34
N PHE A 469 -7.60 17.40 -5.08
CA PHE A 469 -6.68 17.32 -3.97
C PHE A 469 -6.04 15.92 -3.91
N ILE A 470 -4.72 15.84 -4.06
CA ILE A 470 -3.98 14.58 -4.15
C ILE A 470 -3.22 14.32 -2.84
N PRO A 471 -3.42 13.19 -2.15
CA PRO A 471 -2.76 12.92 -0.87
C PRO A 471 -1.24 12.80 -1.02
N LEU A 472 -0.52 13.47 -0.14
CA LEU A 472 0.93 13.31 0.01
C LEU A 472 1.24 12.09 0.89
N SER A 473 2.25 11.31 0.51
CA SER A 473 2.74 10.19 1.33
C SER A 473 3.24 10.74 2.68
N GLN A 474 2.47 10.56 3.75
CA GLN A 474 2.77 11.17 5.05
C GLN A 474 4.17 10.75 5.52
N VAL A 475 5.08 11.72 5.63
CA VAL A 475 6.21 11.63 6.56
C VAL A 475 5.62 12.01 7.92
N LYS A 476 5.40 11.01 8.77
CA LYS A 476 5.24 11.25 10.20
C LYS A 476 6.59 11.16 10.87
#